data_AF-A0A1I7WRQ7-F1
#
_entry.id   AF-A0A1I7WRQ7-F1
#
_cell.length_a   1.000
_cell.length_b   1.000
_cell.length_c   1.000
_cell.angle_alpha   90.00
_cell.angle_beta   90.00
_cell.angle_gamma   90.00
#
_symmetry.space_group_name_H-M   'P 1'
#
loop_
_entity.id
_entity.type
_entity.pdbx_description
1 polymer ?
#
loop_
_entity_poly.entity_id
_entity_poly.type
_entity_poly.pdbx_seq_one_letter_code
_entity_poly.pdbx_strand_id
1 'polypeptide(L)'
;MSSGENITSNQREMIRHINKFGTLENAPCAPRKRNTTENIEGIIRRLSDSNRRLTARDIHNEIKVRMLSECLVNSTTFRSS
;
A
#
# COMPACT_ATOMS: atom_id res chain seq x y z
N MET A 1 1.69 20.96 -42.72
CA MET A 1 2.34 19.64 -42.76
C MET A 1 2.15 19.01 -41.38
N SER A 2 1.34 17.95 -41.26
CA SER A 2 1.07 17.31 -39.97
C SER A 2 2.28 16.50 -39.53
N SER A 3 2.85 16.81 -38.37
CA SER A 3 3.91 16.00 -37.74
C SER A 3 3.37 14.62 -37.43
N GLY A 4 3.79 13.61 -38.19
CA GLY A 4 3.41 12.22 -37.95
C GLY A 4 3.95 11.76 -36.60
N GLU A 5 3.06 11.43 -35.67
CA GLU A 5 3.41 10.82 -34.39
C GLU A 5 4.12 9.48 -34.67
N ASN A 6 5.40 9.38 -34.29
CA ASN A 6 6.16 8.14 -34.42
C ASN A 6 5.74 7.17 -33.31
N ILE A 7 4.58 6.53 -33.48
CA ILE A 7 4.11 5.47 -32.58
C ILE A 7 5.09 4.30 -32.68
N THR A 8 5.76 3.99 -31.57
CA THR A 8 6.74 2.90 -31.51
C THR A 8 6.06 1.54 -31.72
N SER A 9 6.80 0.54 -32.19
CA SER A 9 6.26 -0.81 -32.44
C SER A 9 5.50 -1.38 -31.23
N ASN A 10 6.04 -1.14 -30.03
CA ASN A 10 5.48 -1.62 -28.76
C ASN A 10 4.13 -0.95 -28.46
N GLN A 11 4.00 0.34 -28.76
CA GLN A 11 2.73 1.07 -28.60
C GLN A 11 1.67 0.54 -29.57
N ARG A 12 2.05 0.22 -30.82
CA ARG A 12 1.12 -0.38 -31.80
C ARG A 12 0.63 -1.76 -31.37
N GLU A 13 1.49 -2.57 -30.78
CA GLU A 13 1.13 -3.88 -30.26
C GLU A 13 0.18 -3.79 -29.08
N MET A 14 0.44 -2.85 -28.15
CA MET A 14 -0.43 -2.56 -27.02
C MET A 14 -1.82 -2.09 -27.47
N ILE A 15 -1.90 -1.16 -28.43
CA ILE A 15 -3.17 -0.69 -29.01
C ILE A 15 -3.93 -1.85 -29.67
N ARG A 16 -3.23 -2.73 -30.40
CA ARG A 16 -3.83 -3.92 -31.02
C ARG A 16 -4.40 -4.87 -29.97
N HIS A 17 -3.67 -5.09 -28.88
CA HIS A 17 -4.11 -5.95 -27.79
C HIS A 17 -5.36 -5.38 -27.10
N ILE A 18 -5.37 -4.08 -26.80
CA ILE A 18 -6.53 -3.37 -26.23
C ILE A 18 -7.74 -3.44 -27.17
N ASN A 19 -7.56 -3.20 -28.48
CA ASN A 19 -8.66 -3.27 -29.44
C ASN A 19 -9.23 -4.69 -29.59
N LYS A 20 -8.40 -5.71 -29.38
CA LYS A 20 -8.80 -7.12 -29.50
C LYS A 20 -9.45 -7.68 -28.23
N PHE A 21 -8.94 -7.30 -27.07
CA PHE A 21 -9.32 -7.90 -25.78
C PHE A 21 -10.05 -6.94 -24.83
N GLY A 22 -10.13 -5.65 -25.17
CA GLY A 22 -10.85 -4.61 -24.41
C GLY A 22 -10.17 -4.20 -23.10
N THR A 23 -9.07 -4.86 -22.72
CA THR A 23 -8.38 -4.62 -21.45
C THR A 23 -6.86 -4.72 -21.63
N LEU A 24 -6.14 -3.88 -20.90
CA LEU A 24 -4.72 -4.09 -20.64
C LEU A 24 -4.66 -4.85 -19.31
N GLU A 25 -4.47 -6.17 -19.36
CA GLU A 25 -4.27 -6.94 -18.12
C GLU A 25 -2.97 -6.44 -17.48
N ASN A 26 -3.10 -5.76 -16.33
CA ASN A 26 -1.93 -5.41 -15.54
C ASN A 26 -1.26 -6.73 -15.13
N ALA A 27 0.04 -6.86 -15.42
CA ALA A 27 0.79 -8.03 -15.01
C ALA A 27 0.55 -8.31 -13.52
N PRO A 28 0.38 -9.59 -13.11
CA PRO A 28 0.16 -9.93 -11.71
C PRO A 28 1.26 -9.31 -10.85
N CYS A 29 0.89 -8.33 -10.03
CA CYS A 29 1.82 -7.74 -9.08
C CYS A 29 2.08 -8.80 -8.00
N ALA A 30 3.24 -9.46 -8.09
CA ALA A 30 3.66 -10.42 -7.09
C ALA A 30 3.61 -9.77 -5.68
N PRO A 31 3.04 -10.44 -4.67
CA PRO A 31 3.02 -9.92 -3.31
C PRO A 31 4.45 -9.60 -2.85
N ARG A 32 4.71 -8.33 -2.53
CA ARG A 32 6.00 -7.92 -1.98
C ARG A 32 6.07 -8.40 -0.53
N LYS A 33 7.14 -9.10 -0.15
CA LYS A 33 7.35 -9.51 1.25
C LYS A 33 7.34 -8.27 2.15
N ARG A 34 6.40 -8.22 3.09
CA ARG A 34 6.33 -7.18 4.12
C ARG A 34 7.10 -7.66 5.34
N ASN A 35 7.97 -6.81 5.89
CA ASN A 35 8.73 -7.08 7.12
C ASN A 35 8.00 -6.50 8.35
N THR A 36 6.67 -6.52 8.35
CA THR A 36 5.80 -6.04 9.44
C THR A 36 5.53 -7.16 10.42
N THR A 37 5.41 -6.84 11.71
CA THR A 37 5.07 -7.83 12.74
C THR A 37 3.58 -8.18 12.68
N GLU A 38 3.21 -9.36 13.17
CA GLU A 38 1.80 -9.81 13.24
C GLU A 38 0.92 -8.83 14.02
N ASN A 39 1.45 -8.17 15.06
CA ASN A 39 0.73 -7.14 15.81
C ASN A 39 0.38 -5.94 14.91
N ILE A 40 1.35 -5.44 14.14
CA ILE A 40 1.15 -4.30 13.23
C ILE A 40 0.14 -4.66 12.13
N GLU A 41 0.27 -5.84 11.52
CA GLU A 41 -0.70 -6.34 10.53
C GLU A 41 -2.12 -6.43 11.12
N GLY A 42 -2.24 -6.91 12.35
CA GLY A 42 -3.52 -6.96 13.07
C GLY A 42 -4.12 -5.57 13.34
N ILE A 43 -3.30 -4.56 13.62
CA ILE A 43 -3.75 -3.17 13.78
C ILE A 43 -4.23 -2.60 12.44
N ILE A 44 -3.44 -2.76 11.37
CA ILE A 44 -3.81 -2.29 10.02
C ILE A 44 -5.16 -2.88 9.60
N ARG A 45 -5.34 -4.19 9.78
CA ARG A 45 -6.59 -4.88 9.40
C ARG A 45 -7.79 -4.33 10.18
N ARG A 46 -7.68 -4.24 11.51
CA ARG A 46 -8.77 -3.71 12.36
C ARG A 46 -9.15 -2.27 12.01
N LEU A 47 -8.18 -1.39 11.78
CA LEU A 47 -8.43 0.00 11.41
C LEU A 47 -9.09 0.10 10.03
N SER A 48 -8.60 -0.68 9.07
CA SER A 48 -9.15 -0.71 7.71
C SER A 48 -10.58 -1.25 7.67
N ASP A 49 -10.87 -2.29 8.46
CA ASP A 49 -12.21 -2.88 8.56
C ASP A 49 -13.20 -1.95 9.27
N SER A 50 -12.75 -1.27 10.32
CA SER A 50 -13.59 -0.36 11.11
C SER A 50 -13.88 0.95 10.38
N ASN A 51 -12.94 1.45 9.58
CA ASN A 51 -13.13 2.67 8.81
C ASN A 51 -12.35 2.64 7.49
N ARG A 52 -13.06 2.27 6.43
CA ARG A 52 -12.52 2.22 5.06
C ARG A 52 -12.12 3.58 4.48
N ARG A 53 -12.43 4.69 5.15
CA ARG A 53 -12.03 6.05 4.72
C ARG A 53 -10.67 6.48 5.26
N LEU A 54 -10.06 5.69 6.16
CA LEU A 54 -8.75 6.01 6.71
C LEU A 54 -7.67 5.99 5.62
N THR A 55 -6.83 7.01 5.61
CA THR A 55 -5.68 7.05 4.73
C THR A 55 -4.52 6.26 5.33
N ALA A 56 -3.56 5.86 4.49
CA ALA A 56 -2.33 5.21 4.95
C ALA A 56 -1.58 6.05 6.01
N ARG A 57 -1.66 7.39 5.91
CA ARG A 57 -1.04 8.30 6.87
C ARG A 57 -1.72 8.24 8.24
N ASP A 58 -3.04 8.16 8.25
CA ASP A 58 -3.81 8.08 9.50
C ASP A 58 -3.51 6.76 10.23
N ILE A 59 -3.48 5.65 9.48
CA ILE A 59 -3.13 4.32 10.00
C ILE A 59 -1.70 4.33 10.57
N HIS A 60 -0.74 4.92 9.85
CA HIS A 60 0.63 5.05 10.33
C HIS A 60 0.72 5.86 11.63
N ASN A 61 0.01 6.99 11.71
CA ASN A 61 0.01 7.84 12.90
C ASN A 61 -0.60 7.11 14.11
N GLU A 62 -1.68 6.36 13.90
CA GLU A 62 -2.31 5.54 14.95
C GLU A 62 -1.35 4.46 15.47
N ILE A 63 -0.67 3.73 14.57
CA ILE A 63 0.35 2.75 14.95
C ILE A 63 1.46 3.43 15.75
N LYS A 64 1.96 4.58 15.28
CA LYS A 64 3.00 5.33 15.97
C LYS A 64 2.58 5.75 17.38
N VAL A 65 1.36 6.24 17.56
CA VAL A 65 0.82 6.63 18.88
C VAL A 65 0.72 5.42 19.81
N ARG A 66 0.20 4.28 19.33
CA ARG A 66 0.09 3.04 20.13
C ARG A 66 1.46 2.54 20.59
N MET A 67 2.43 2.47 19.68
CA MET A 67 3.78 2.00 20.03
C MET A 67 4.49 2.95 21.00
N LEU A 68 4.34 4.27 20.83
CA LEU A 68 4.88 5.24 21.77
C LEU A 68 4.26 5.09 23.17
N SER A 69 2.95 4.84 23.25
CA SER A 69 2.28 4.57 24.52
C SER A 69 2.84 3.33 25.19
N GLU A 70 2.98 2.21 24.46
CA GLU A 70 3.54 0.96 25.00
C GLU A 70 4.97 1.15 25.54
N CYS A 71 5.82 1.92 24.86
CA CYS A 71 7.15 2.28 25.34
C CYS A 71 7.11 3.10 26.64
N LEU A 72 6.19 4.07 26.76
CA LEU A 72 6.05 4.87 27.98
C LEU A 72 5.58 4.02 29.16
N VAL A 73 4.56 3.17 28.97
CA VAL A 73 4.01 2.34 30.06
C VAL A 73 5.10 1.45 30.63
N ASN A 74 5.93 0.84 29.77
CA ASN A 74 7.04 -0.03 30.19
C ASN A 74 8.18 0.71 30.89
N SER A 75 8.37 2.00 30.60
CA SER A 75 9.39 2.82 31.28
C SER A 75 9.00 3.21 32.72
N THR A 76 7.71 3.33 33.01
CA THR A 76 7.21 3.67 34.35
C THR A 76 7.22 2.50 35.33
N THR A 77 7.07 1.27 34.83
CA THR A 77 7.13 0.05 35.64
C THR A 77 8.55 -0.25 36.13
N PHE A 78 9.59 0.14 35.40
CA PHE A 78 10.99 -0.09 35.79
C PHE A 78 11.52 0.85 36.89
N ARG A 79 10.85 1.99 37.12
CA ARG A 79 11.28 2.99 38.13
C ARG A 79 10.62 2.78 39.51
N SER A 80 9.80 1.73 39.65
CA SER A 80 9.03 1.46 40.86
C SER A 80 9.46 0.16 41.56
N SER A 81 10.71 -0.29 41.37
CA SER A 81 11.30 -1.49 42.00
C SER A 81 12.47 -1.14 42.89
#